data_AF-A0A925KXE3-F1
#
_entry.id   AF-A0A925KXE3-F1
#
_cell.length_a   1.000
_cell.length_b   1.000
_cell.length_c   1.000
_cell.angle_alpha   90.00
_cell.angle_beta   90.00
_cell.angle_gamma   90.00
#
_symmetry.space_group_name_H-M   'P 1'
#
loop_
_entity.id
_entity.type
_entity.pdbx_description
1 polymer ?
#
loop_
_entity_poly.entity_id
_entity_poly.type
_entity_poly.pdbx_seq_one_letter_code
_entity_poly.pdbx_strand_id
1 'polypeptide(L)'
;MNARATIKKILFVTVWIGIGCGMLTLLIAAIGKQKRDHCRDYTIQIKATNNNFFVDQQDVVKLLKASIKGEIKGQKKSAFNLQQMEQLLEKNVWIKDAELYFDNQEILHVAVTEREPIARLFTLTGKSFYIDETGKRMPTSEKLAAKIPVFTGFPEKVLGRRDSLLLSDVTKTALFIGRNPFWMAQVAQVDITASREFEMVPVVGNHLVMLGNGEDIPKKFHRLFVFYKNVLSKTGFEKYKTINVQYARQVVGVKDNDNRKDTARLRMNVEKLMRQSREIQVDSVIAARAVREQRLISVDPALSGTEISPIKNTQSVTTNNPVPETSPVPMKPSFKAASERASPEKSAPPKKEPKAVMTKRELEN
;
A
#
# COMPACT_ATOMS: atom_id res chain seq x y z
N MET A 1 -2.20 57.50 77.70
CA MET A 1 -2.12 56.64 76.49
C MET A 1 -0.65 56.34 76.19
N ASN A 2 -0.23 55.07 76.22
CA ASN A 2 1.16 54.67 76.01
C ASN A 2 1.54 54.79 74.52
N ALA A 3 2.03 55.97 74.12
CA ALA A 3 2.37 56.30 72.73
C ALA A 3 3.27 55.24 72.05
N ARG A 4 4.21 54.64 72.79
CA ARG A 4 5.09 53.56 72.29
C ARG A 4 4.32 52.28 71.91
N ALA A 5 3.25 51.94 72.63
CA ALA A 5 2.42 50.77 72.31
C ALA A 5 1.53 51.03 71.09
N THR A 6 1.01 52.25 70.95
CA THR A 6 0.23 52.68 69.78
C THR A 6 1.08 52.69 68.51
N ILE A 7 2.32 53.20 68.59
CA ILE A 7 3.27 53.20 67.46
C ILE A 7 3.61 51.77 67.02
N LYS A 8 3.91 50.86 67.96
CA LYS A 8 4.17 49.44 67.62
C LYS A 8 2.98 48.76 66.93
N LYS A 9 1.74 49.06 67.36
CA LYS A 9 0.52 48.54 66.71
C LYS A 9 0.33 49.08 65.30
N ILE A 10 0.54 50.37 65.10
CA ILE A 10 0.44 51.00 63.76
C ILE A 10 1.49 50.40 62.82
N LEU A 11 2.74 50.25 63.27
CA LEU A 11 3.83 49.69 62.49
C LEU A 11 3.57 48.21 62.12
N PHE A 12 2.98 47.44 63.03
CA PHE A 12 2.56 46.07 62.74
C PHE A 12 1.47 46.04 61.65
N VAL A 13 0.43 46.87 61.78
CA VAL A 13 -0.67 46.94 60.81
C VAL A 13 -0.17 47.40 59.43
N THR A 14 0.72 48.39 59.35
CA THR A 14 1.27 48.85 58.05
C THR A 14 2.13 47.79 57.38
N VAL A 15 2.90 47.01 58.14
CA VAL A 15 3.67 45.87 57.61
C VAL A 15 2.75 44.79 57.06
N TRP A 16 1.67 44.44 57.78
CA TRP A 16 0.68 43.47 57.29
C TRP A 16 -0.06 43.94 56.04
N ILE A 17 -0.39 45.23 55.94
CA ILE A 17 -0.98 45.84 54.74
C ILE A 17 0.02 45.79 53.57
N GLY A 18 1.31 46.09 53.82
CA GLY A 18 2.36 46.00 52.81
C GLY A 18 2.53 44.59 52.26
N ILE A 19 2.53 43.57 53.13
CA ILE A 19 2.58 42.16 52.73
C ILE A 19 1.32 41.77 51.94
N GLY A 20 0.13 42.20 52.38
CA GLY A 20 -1.12 41.96 51.67
C GLY A 20 -1.14 42.56 50.27
N CYS A 21 -0.71 43.81 50.11
CA CYS A 21 -0.57 44.47 48.81
C CYS A 21 0.48 43.78 47.93
N GLY A 22 1.63 43.39 48.49
CA GLY A 22 2.67 42.65 47.76
C GLY A 22 2.20 41.28 47.27
N MET A 23 1.42 40.56 48.08
CA MET A 23 0.81 39.29 47.69
C MET A 23 -0.22 39.48 46.57
N LEU A 24 -1.04 40.53 46.65
CA LEU A 24 -2.07 40.82 45.66
C LEU A 24 -1.46 41.18 44.30
N THR A 25 -0.38 41.98 44.26
CA THR A 25 0.31 42.31 43.01
C THR A 25 1.00 41.10 42.39
N LEU A 26 1.56 40.20 43.20
CA LEU A 26 2.12 38.93 42.74
C LEU A 26 1.06 38.03 42.10
N LEU A 27 -0.13 37.92 42.71
CA LEU A 27 -1.24 37.14 42.15
C LEU A 27 -1.73 37.73 40.82
N ILE A 28 -1.90 39.05 40.73
CA ILE A 28 -2.31 39.72 39.48
C ILE A 28 -1.25 39.51 38.38
N ALA A 29 0.04 39.63 38.71
CA ALA A 29 1.13 39.40 37.76
C ALA A 29 1.22 37.92 37.33
N ALA A 30 0.97 36.99 38.24
CA ALA A 30 0.92 35.55 37.95
C ALA A 30 -0.23 35.21 36.99
N ILE A 31 -1.42 35.79 37.21
CA ILE A 31 -2.57 35.66 36.31
C ILE A 31 -2.28 36.34 34.95
N GLY A 32 -1.60 37.48 34.95
CA GLY A 32 -1.24 38.22 33.74
C GLY A 32 -0.20 37.52 32.85
N LYS A 33 0.73 36.77 33.43
CA LYS A 33 1.77 36.01 32.70
C LYS A 33 1.25 34.78 31.95
N GLN A 34 -0.02 34.42 32.14
CA GLN A 34 -0.62 33.20 31.58
C GLN A 34 -1.39 33.42 30.27
N LYS A 35 -1.24 34.59 29.62
CA LYS A 35 -1.86 34.85 28.31
C LYS A 35 -0.91 34.51 27.17
N ARG A 36 -0.55 33.24 27.10
CA ARG A 36 0.07 32.61 25.92
C ARG A 36 -0.99 32.36 24.84
N ASP A 37 -1.47 33.45 24.25
CA ASP A 37 -2.78 33.49 23.57
C ASP A 37 -2.72 33.31 22.05
N HIS A 38 -1.52 33.28 21.45
CA HIS A 38 -1.35 33.22 20.00
C HIS A 38 -0.65 31.92 19.59
N CYS A 39 -0.94 31.43 18.38
CA CYS A 39 -0.24 30.32 17.75
C CYS A 39 1.08 30.82 17.16
N ARG A 40 2.22 30.42 17.74
CA ARG A 40 3.54 30.87 17.28
C ARG A 40 3.97 30.13 16.01
N ASP A 41 3.78 28.81 16.01
CA ASP A 41 4.14 27.95 14.89
C ASP A 41 3.25 26.70 14.86
N TYR A 42 3.41 25.85 13.86
CA TYR A 42 2.77 24.55 13.78
C TYR A 42 3.73 23.49 13.24
N THR A 43 3.58 22.26 13.73
CA THR A 43 4.32 21.08 13.27
C THR A 43 3.33 20.02 12.84
N ILE A 44 3.49 19.49 11.62
CA ILE A 44 2.65 18.41 11.09
C ILE A 44 3.50 17.15 11.03
N GLN A 45 3.01 16.08 11.67
CA GLN A 45 3.60 14.75 11.63
C GLN A 45 2.59 13.79 11.00
N ILE A 46 2.96 13.17 9.90
CA ILE A 46 2.13 12.16 9.23
C ILE A 46 2.73 10.79 9.54
N LYS A 47 1.97 9.95 10.24
CA LYS A 47 2.33 8.56 10.54
C LYS A 47 1.76 7.66 9.45
N ALA A 48 2.63 7.01 8.69
CA ALA A 48 2.28 6.00 7.68
C ALA A 48 3.10 4.73 7.88
N THR A 49 2.56 3.58 7.47
CA THR A 49 3.23 2.28 7.57
C THR A 49 4.41 2.16 6.59
N ASN A 50 4.32 2.84 5.44
CA ASN A 50 5.32 2.83 4.39
C ASN A 50 5.77 4.25 4.07
N ASN A 51 6.93 4.39 3.42
CA ASN A 51 7.48 5.68 3.01
C ASN A 51 6.74 6.35 1.82
N ASN A 52 5.57 5.80 1.43
CA ASN A 52 4.74 6.32 0.36
C ASN A 52 3.43 6.82 0.97
N PHE A 53 3.18 8.12 0.86
CA PHE A 53 2.05 8.80 1.48
C PHE A 53 0.92 9.03 0.45
N PHE A 54 -0.31 8.68 0.81
CA PHE A 54 -1.54 9.06 0.11
C PHE A 54 -2.00 10.47 0.53
N VAL A 55 -1.51 11.00 1.66
CA VAL A 55 -1.80 12.34 2.17
C VAL A 55 -0.53 13.17 2.25
N ASP A 56 -0.54 14.33 1.57
CA ASP A 56 0.57 15.28 1.61
C ASP A 56 0.41 16.29 2.75
N GLN A 57 1.52 16.76 3.31
CA GLN A 57 1.52 17.83 4.31
C GLN A 57 0.81 19.10 3.80
N GLN A 58 0.92 19.39 2.50
CA GLN A 58 0.24 20.53 1.88
C GLN A 58 -1.27 20.39 1.91
N ASP A 59 -1.80 19.17 1.74
CA ASP A 59 -3.24 18.93 1.76
C ASP A 59 -3.78 19.08 3.18
N VAL A 60 -3.02 18.63 4.20
CA VAL A 60 -3.33 18.89 5.61
C VAL A 60 -3.33 20.40 5.90
N VAL A 61 -2.32 21.15 5.47
CA VAL A 61 -2.26 22.61 5.66
C VAL A 61 -3.47 23.31 5.01
N LYS A 62 -3.86 22.92 3.79
CA LYS A 62 -5.03 23.49 3.11
C LYS A 62 -6.31 23.25 3.91
N LEU A 63 -6.50 22.04 4.44
CA LEU A 63 -7.66 21.68 5.27
C LEU A 63 -7.69 22.49 6.57
N LEU A 64 -6.55 22.64 7.24
CA LEU A 64 -6.43 23.44 8.46
C LEU A 64 -6.76 24.92 8.21
N LYS A 65 -6.21 25.52 7.14
CA LYS A 65 -6.49 26.91 6.74
C LYS A 65 -7.96 27.13 6.39
N ALA A 66 -8.60 26.17 5.74
CA ALA A 66 -10.02 26.22 5.43
C ALA A 66 -10.89 26.24 6.70
N SER A 67 -10.48 25.50 7.74
CA SER A 67 -11.19 25.47 9.03
C SER A 67 -11.15 26.81 9.76
N ILE A 68 -9.98 27.45 9.79
CA ILE A 68 -9.77 28.72 10.52
C ILE A 68 -10.05 29.96 9.66
N LYS A 69 -10.40 29.79 8.38
CA LYS A 69 -10.61 30.86 7.40
C LYS A 69 -9.46 31.88 7.35
N GLY A 70 -8.21 31.39 7.44
CA GLY A 70 -7.04 32.26 7.52
C GLY A 70 -5.73 31.50 7.69
N GLU A 71 -4.68 32.23 8.07
CA GLU A 71 -3.37 31.64 8.37
C GLU A 71 -3.35 30.98 9.74
N ILE A 72 -2.57 29.90 9.86
CA ILE A 72 -2.42 29.14 11.11
C ILE A 72 -1.51 29.89 12.10
N LYS A 73 -0.43 30.49 11.58
CA LYS A 73 0.53 31.23 12.43
C LYS A 73 -0.03 32.61 12.76
N GLY A 74 0.16 33.04 14.00
CA GLY A 74 -0.22 34.37 14.50
C GLY A 74 -1.68 34.51 14.93
N GLN A 75 -2.54 33.52 14.70
CA GLN A 75 -3.92 33.57 15.18
C GLN A 75 -4.05 33.27 16.67
N LYS A 76 -5.10 33.82 17.29
CA LYS A 76 -5.40 33.53 18.70
C LYS A 76 -5.80 32.08 18.88
N LYS A 77 -5.32 31.43 19.95
CA LYS A 77 -5.65 30.03 20.29
C LYS A 77 -7.16 29.82 20.44
N SER A 78 -7.89 30.82 20.92
CA SER A 78 -9.36 30.79 21.02
C SER A 78 -10.08 30.65 19.67
N ALA A 79 -9.42 31.01 18.56
CA ALA A 79 -9.97 30.83 17.21
C ALA A 79 -9.85 29.37 16.72
N PHE A 80 -9.00 28.56 17.35
CA PHE A 80 -8.80 27.16 17.00
C PHE A 80 -9.79 26.29 17.76
N ASN A 81 -10.83 25.84 17.06
CA ASN A 81 -11.64 24.73 17.55
C ASN A 81 -10.96 23.42 17.14
N LEU A 82 -10.07 22.91 18.01
CA LEU A 82 -9.26 21.71 17.74
C LEU A 82 -10.14 20.52 17.35
N GLN A 83 -11.22 20.28 18.09
CA GLN A 83 -12.16 19.18 17.80
C GLN A 83 -12.79 19.29 16.40
N GLN A 84 -13.21 20.50 16.00
CA GLN A 84 -13.75 20.69 14.64
C GLN A 84 -12.69 20.51 13.56
N MET A 85 -11.45 20.90 13.85
CA MET A 85 -10.32 20.74 12.94
C MET A 85 -9.95 19.27 12.76
N GLU A 86 -9.91 18.49 13.84
CA GLU A 86 -9.73 17.03 13.83
C GLU A 86 -10.82 16.37 12.98
N GLN A 87 -12.09 16.67 13.26
CA GLN A 87 -13.23 16.15 12.49
C GLN A 87 -13.16 16.52 11.00
N LEU A 88 -12.67 17.71 10.68
CA LEU A 88 -12.51 18.15 9.29
C LEU A 88 -11.40 17.37 8.58
N LEU A 89 -10.29 17.08 9.25
CA LEU A 89 -9.24 16.22 8.71
C LEU A 89 -9.74 14.79 8.51
N GLU A 90 -10.46 14.22 9.48
CA GLU A 90 -10.99 12.86 9.43
C GLU A 90 -12.08 12.64 8.36
N LYS A 91 -12.68 13.72 7.84
CA LYS A 91 -13.53 13.65 6.64
C LYS A 91 -12.76 13.21 5.39
N ASN A 92 -11.45 13.44 5.35
CA ASN A 92 -10.61 12.90 4.29
C ASN A 92 -10.54 11.37 4.44
N VAL A 93 -10.95 10.65 3.40
CA VAL A 93 -11.06 9.18 3.41
C VAL A 93 -9.70 8.50 3.66
N TRP A 94 -8.60 9.16 3.31
CA TRP A 94 -7.23 8.67 3.52
C TRP A 94 -6.67 8.95 4.92
N ILE A 95 -7.39 9.71 5.75
CA ILE A 95 -7.02 9.95 7.14
C ILE A 95 -7.77 8.92 8.02
N LYS A 96 -7.00 8.17 8.81
CA LYS A 96 -7.55 7.23 9.77
C LYS A 96 -8.04 7.96 11.01
N ASP A 97 -7.19 8.84 11.51
CA ASP A 97 -7.29 9.52 12.80
C ASP A 97 -6.42 10.80 12.76
N ALA A 98 -6.86 11.86 13.45
CA ALA A 98 -6.11 13.11 13.54
C ALA A 98 -6.18 13.66 14.97
N GLU A 99 -5.02 13.95 15.55
CA GLU A 99 -4.90 14.52 16.90
C GLU A 99 -4.21 15.89 16.82
N LEU A 100 -4.84 16.91 17.40
CA LEU A 100 -4.34 18.27 17.41
C LEU A 100 -4.22 18.80 18.84
N TYR A 101 -3.06 19.36 19.17
CA TYR A 101 -2.86 19.98 20.48
C TYR A 101 -1.83 21.11 20.43
N PHE A 102 -1.94 22.04 21.37
CA PHE A 102 -0.92 23.06 21.60
C PHE A 102 0.05 22.61 22.68
N ASP A 103 1.34 22.83 22.46
CA ASP A 103 2.35 22.68 23.52
C ASP A 103 2.50 23.94 24.38
N ASN A 104 3.39 23.87 25.36
CA ASN A 104 3.71 24.99 26.24
C ASN A 104 4.42 26.13 25.49
N GLN A 105 5.05 25.86 24.35
CA GLN A 105 5.75 26.80 23.49
C GLN A 105 4.82 27.49 22.47
N GLU A 106 3.50 27.26 22.55
CA GLU A 106 2.50 27.80 21.64
C GLU A 106 2.59 27.28 20.20
N ILE A 107 3.17 26.09 20.02
CA ILE A 107 3.24 25.40 18.74
C ILE A 107 2.06 24.44 18.64
N LEU A 108 1.32 24.53 17.53
CA LEU A 108 0.26 23.58 17.20
C LEU A 108 0.87 22.30 16.64
N HIS A 109 0.77 21.20 17.37
CA HIS A 109 1.12 19.88 16.89
C HIS A 109 -0.08 19.25 16.22
N VAL A 110 0.13 18.74 15.00
CA VAL A 110 -0.87 18.07 14.18
C VAL A 110 -0.34 16.68 13.86
N ALA A 111 -0.83 15.68 14.57
CA ALA A 111 -0.49 14.29 14.32
C ALA A 111 -1.60 13.66 13.47
N VAL A 112 -1.26 13.27 12.24
CA VAL A 112 -2.19 12.63 11.31
C VAL A 112 -1.77 11.17 11.13
N THR A 113 -2.68 10.26 11.40
CA THR A 113 -2.49 8.83 11.10
C THR A 113 -3.14 8.51 9.77
N GLU A 114 -2.35 8.00 8.83
CA GLU A 114 -2.83 7.65 7.51
C GLU A 114 -3.61 6.33 7.52
N ARG A 115 -4.64 6.24 6.65
CA ARG A 115 -5.42 5.02 6.47
C ARG A 115 -4.73 4.09 5.49
N GLU A 116 -4.34 2.92 5.97
CA GLU A 116 -3.64 1.93 5.16
C GLU A 116 -4.62 1.02 4.39
N PRO A 117 -4.49 0.91 3.05
CA PRO A 117 -5.25 -0.06 2.27
C PRO A 117 -4.69 -1.48 2.46
N ILE A 118 -5.58 -2.46 2.64
CA ILE A 118 -5.22 -3.87 2.80
C ILE A 118 -5.62 -4.73 1.59
N ALA A 119 -6.57 -4.26 0.77
CA ALA A 119 -6.99 -4.95 -0.46
C ALA A 119 -7.54 -3.96 -1.47
N ARG A 120 -7.40 -4.31 -2.76
CA ARG A 120 -8.05 -3.64 -3.89
C ARG A 120 -9.16 -4.52 -4.43
N LEU A 121 -10.38 -3.98 -4.52
CA LEU A 121 -11.56 -4.69 -4.99
C LEU A 121 -11.98 -4.13 -6.35
N PHE A 122 -12.17 -5.00 -7.33
CA PHE A 122 -12.75 -4.70 -8.63
C PHE A 122 -14.19 -5.20 -8.69
N THR A 123 -15.09 -4.34 -9.13
CA THR A 123 -16.49 -4.68 -9.35
C THR A 123 -16.67 -5.39 -10.68
N LEU A 124 -17.80 -6.08 -10.85
CA LEU A 124 -18.21 -6.67 -12.14
C LEU A 124 -18.32 -5.63 -13.27
N THR A 125 -18.51 -4.35 -12.94
CA THR A 125 -18.57 -3.23 -13.88
C THR A 125 -17.21 -2.61 -14.21
N GLY A 126 -16.11 -3.14 -13.65
CA GLY A 126 -14.75 -2.67 -13.89
C GLY A 126 -14.30 -1.49 -13.02
N LYS A 127 -15.15 -0.98 -12.12
CA LYS A 127 -14.74 0.03 -11.13
C LYS A 127 -13.87 -0.62 -10.06
N SER A 128 -12.99 0.16 -9.44
CA SER A 128 -12.15 -0.35 -8.35
C SER A 128 -12.07 0.61 -7.17
N PHE A 129 -11.91 0.05 -5.98
CA PHE A 129 -11.72 0.78 -4.73
C PHE A 129 -10.83 -0.02 -3.78
N TYR A 130 -10.23 0.68 -2.82
CA TYR A 130 -9.48 0.05 -1.74
C TYR A 130 -10.35 -0.15 -0.51
N ILE A 131 -9.94 -1.07 0.35
CA ILE A 131 -10.51 -1.22 1.70
C ILE A 131 -9.41 -1.26 2.74
N ASP A 132 -9.69 -0.79 3.94
CA ASP A 132 -8.81 -0.89 5.09
C ASP A 132 -9.16 -2.10 5.99
N GLU A 133 -8.44 -2.25 7.10
CA GLU A 133 -8.66 -3.32 8.09
C GLU A 133 -10.05 -3.31 8.75
N THR A 134 -10.74 -2.16 8.72
CA THR A 134 -12.12 -2.01 9.24
C THR A 134 -13.18 -2.30 8.17
N GLY A 135 -12.76 -2.53 6.92
CA GLY A 135 -13.65 -2.66 5.77
C GLY A 135 -14.15 -1.32 5.22
N LYS A 136 -13.60 -0.18 5.66
CA LYS A 136 -13.97 1.14 5.13
C LYS A 136 -13.42 1.27 3.71
N ARG A 137 -14.28 1.72 2.79
CA ARG A 137 -13.92 1.91 1.39
C ARG A 137 -13.13 3.19 1.20
N MET A 138 -12.11 3.13 0.36
CA MET A 138 -11.29 4.25 -0.06
C MET A 138 -11.26 4.33 -1.59
N PRO A 139 -11.32 5.53 -2.18
CA PRO A 139 -11.26 5.69 -3.62
C PRO A 139 -9.90 5.22 -4.16
N THR A 140 -9.80 5.02 -5.47
CA THR A 140 -8.48 4.79 -6.09
C THR A 140 -7.69 6.11 -6.06
N SER A 141 -6.42 6.07 -5.67
CA SER A 141 -5.52 7.22 -5.76
C SER A 141 -4.89 7.28 -7.15
N GLU A 142 -4.87 8.47 -7.76
CA GLU A 142 -4.13 8.71 -9.01
C GLU A 142 -2.62 8.83 -8.77
N LYS A 143 -2.22 9.17 -7.55
CA LYS A 143 -0.82 9.41 -7.19
C LYS A 143 -0.05 8.13 -6.93
N LEU A 144 -0.71 7.07 -6.43
CA LEU A 144 -0.04 5.88 -5.91
C LEU A 144 -0.85 4.59 -6.11
N ALA A 145 -0.13 3.54 -6.52
CA ALA A 145 -0.63 2.17 -6.54
C ALA A 145 -0.02 1.36 -5.38
N ALA A 146 -0.86 0.88 -4.46
CA ALA A 146 -0.43 0.03 -3.36
C ALA A 146 -0.15 -1.41 -3.82
N LYS A 147 0.91 -2.02 -3.31
CA LYS A 147 1.20 -3.45 -3.50
C LYS A 147 0.44 -4.26 -2.45
N ILE A 148 -0.80 -4.60 -2.75
CA ILE A 148 -1.74 -5.28 -1.86
C ILE A 148 -2.55 -6.34 -2.62
N PRO A 149 -3.15 -7.33 -1.93
CA PRO A 149 -4.01 -8.33 -2.55
C PRO A 149 -5.14 -7.74 -3.39
N VAL A 150 -5.38 -8.35 -4.56
CA VAL A 150 -6.41 -7.93 -5.50
C VAL A 150 -7.57 -8.93 -5.49
N PHE A 151 -8.78 -8.40 -5.36
CA PHE A 151 -10.03 -9.14 -5.44
C PHE A 151 -10.85 -8.68 -6.64
N THR A 152 -11.43 -9.60 -7.38
CA THR A 152 -12.31 -9.33 -8.53
C THR A 152 -13.71 -9.90 -8.31
N GLY A 153 -14.67 -9.53 -9.15
CA GLY A 153 -16.04 -10.05 -9.05
C GLY A 153 -16.87 -9.47 -7.90
N PHE A 154 -16.42 -8.38 -7.26
CA PHE A 154 -17.14 -7.81 -6.13
C PHE A 154 -18.49 -7.19 -6.56
N PRO A 155 -19.59 -7.45 -5.85
CA PRO A 155 -20.90 -6.89 -6.19
C PRO A 155 -20.93 -5.37 -5.97
N GLU A 156 -21.42 -4.61 -6.96
CA GLU A 156 -21.46 -3.14 -6.90
C GLU A 156 -22.44 -2.62 -5.83
N LYS A 157 -23.57 -3.31 -5.69
CA LYS A 157 -24.60 -3.03 -4.69
C LYS A 157 -24.37 -3.92 -3.46
N VAL A 158 -23.92 -3.31 -2.37
CA VAL A 158 -23.86 -3.96 -1.05
C VAL A 158 -25.18 -3.63 -0.34
N LEU A 159 -26.12 -4.56 -0.39
CA LEU A 159 -27.52 -4.40 0.01
C LEU A 159 -27.95 -5.43 1.07
N GLY A 160 -27.05 -5.80 1.99
CA GLY A 160 -27.48 -6.52 3.18
C GLY A 160 -26.39 -7.25 3.95
N ARG A 161 -26.81 -8.00 4.98
CA ARG A 161 -25.94 -8.77 5.89
C ARG A 161 -24.95 -9.67 5.15
N ARG A 162 -25.38 -10.30 4.05
CA ARG A 162 -24.53 -11.19 3.25
C ARG A 162 -23.33 -10.44 2.65
N ASP A 163 -23.50 -9.17 2.29
CA ASP A 163 -22.40 -8.37 1.73
C ASP A 163 -21.44 -7.89 2.82
N SER A 164 -21.94 -7.63 4.03
CA SER A 164 -21.10 -7.38 5.21
C SER A 164 -20.24 -8.60 5.56
N LEU A 165 -20.80 -9.81 5.46
CA LEU A 165 -20.05 -11.05 5.66
C LEU A 165 -18.98 -11.23 4.58
N LEU A 166 -19.33 -11.01 3.30
CA LEU A 166 -18.36 -11.07 2.20
C LEU A 166 -17.20 -10.08 2.41
N LEU A 167 -17.50 -8.85 2.81
CA LEU A 167 -16.47 -7.84 3.09
C LEU A 167 -15.57 -8.24 4.27
N SER A 168 -16.15 -8.84 5.31
CA SER A 168 -15.38 -9.41 6.43
C SER A 168 -14.46 -10.54 5.96
N ASP A 169 -14.96 -11.41 5.09
CA ASP A 169 -14.20 -12.54 4.55
C ASP A 169 -13.07 -12.09 3.62
N VAL A 170 -13.31 -11.08 2.79
CA VAL A 170 -12.27 -10.40 1.99
C VAL A 170 -11.21 -9.80 2.93
N THR A 171 -11.64 -9.08 3.98
CA THR A 171 -10.73 -8.46 4.96
C THR A 171 -9.83 -9.48 5.64
N LYS A 172 -10.38 -10.59 6.15
CA LYS A 172 -9.61 -11.67 6.78
C LYS A 172 -8.61 -12.29 5.80
N THR A 173 -9.06 -12.55 4.58
CA THR A 173 -8.24 -13.18 3.54
C THR A 173 -7.10 -12.27 3.10
N ALA A 174 -7.39 -10.99 2.86
CA ALA A 174 -6.43 -9.96 2.51
C ALA A 174 -5.36 -9.77 3.59
N LEU A 175 -5.77 -9.64 4.86
CA LEU A 175 -4.83 -9.52 5.98
C LEU A 175 -3.91 -10.74 6.09
N PHE A 176 -4.43 -11.95 5.88
CA PHE A 176 -3.61 -13.16 5.89
C PHE A 176 -2.58 -13.18 4.75
N ILE A 177 -3.02 -12.87 3.53
CA ILE A 177 -2.12 -12.82 2.35
C ILE A 177 -1.07 -11.72 2.53
N GLY A 178 -1.49 -10.51 2.89
CA GLY A 178 -0.60 -9.35 3.04
C GLY A 178 0.45 -9.51 4.13
N ARG A 179 0.15 -10.23 5.22
CA ARG A 179 1.12 -10.53 6.30
C ARG A 179 2.08 -11.66 5.96
N ASN A 180 1.84 -12.43 4.91
CA ASN A 180 2.68 -13.57 4.55
C ASN A 180 3.42 -13.29 3.22
N PRO A 181 4.74 -13.03 3.25
CA PRO A 181 5.49 -12.67 2.04
C PRO A 181 5.42 -13.72 0.93
N PHE A 182 5.36 -15.00 1.27
CA PHE A 182 5.22 -16.08 0.29
C PHE A 182 3.87 -16.01 -0.42
N TRP A 183 2.76 -15.88 0.33
CA TRP A 183 1.44 -15.77 -0.28
C TRP A 183 1.24 -14.45 -1.02
N MET A 184 1.78 -13.34 -0.49
CA MET A 184 1.75 -12.05 -1.17
C MET A 184 2.48 -12.09 -2.54
N ALA A 185 3.51 -12.93 -2.67
CA ALA A 185 4.21 -13.15 -3.94
C ALA A 185 3.52 -14.18 -4.86
N GLN A 186 2.77 -15.13 -4.27
CA GLN A 186 2.17 -16.24 -5.01
C GLN A 186 0.73 -15.97 -5.45
N VAL A 187 -0.02 -15.10 -4.76
CA VAL A 187 -1.41 -14.76 -5.14
C VAL A 187 -1.38 -13.65 -6.18
N ALA A 188 -1.80 -13.96 -7.41
CA ALA A 188 -1.98 -12.95 -8.45
C ALA A 188 -3.33 -12.21 -8.26
N GLN A 189 -4.39 -12.98 -8.01
CA GLN A 189 -5.76 -12.48 -7.88
C GLN A 189 -6.59 -13.45 -7.06
N VAL A 190 -7.61 -12.93 -6.37
CA VAL A 190 -8.70 -13.72 -5.78
C VAL A 190 -10.02 -13.29 -6.42
N ASP A 191 -10.62 -14.17 -7.22
CA ASP A 191 -11.93 -13.93 -7.81
C ASP A 191 -13.05 -14.30 -6.84
N ILE A 192 -14.10 -13.48 -6.83
CA ILE A 192 -15.31 -13.69 -6.04
C ILE A 192 -16.38 -14.19 -6.99
N THR A 193 -16.76 -15.46 -6.82
CA THR A 193 -17.77 -16.11 -7.65
C THR A 193 -19.17 -15.57 -7.37
N ALA A 194 -20.14 -15.91 -8.23
CA ALA A 194 -21.56 -15.61 -7.99
C ALA A 194 -22.10 -16.25 -6.69
N SER A 195 -21.52 -17.37 -6.25
CA SER A 195 -21.81 -18.01 -4.96
C SER A 195 -21.15 -17.31 -3.76
N ARG A 196 -20.39 -16.23 -3.99
CA ARG A 196 -19.60 -15.49 -2.99
C ARG A 196 -18.47 -16.31 -2.38
N GLU A 197 -17.94 -17.23 -3.16
CA GLU A 197 -16.77 -18.02 -2.82
C GLU A 197 -15.53 -17.43 -3.47
N PHE A 198 -14.36 -17.75 -2.92
CA PHE A 198 -13.08 -17.27 -3.37
C PHE A 198 -12.36 -18.32 -4.21
N GLU A 199 -11.93 -17.90 -5.39
CA GLU A 199 -11.08 -18.65 -6.29
C GLU A 199 -9.77 -17.89 -6.49
N MET A 200 -8.66 -18.47 -6.06
CA MET A 200 -7.36 -17.84 -6.12
C MET A 200 -6.61 -18.27 -7.37
N VAL A 201 -6.12 -17.29 -8.13
CA VAL A 201 -5.20 -17.48 -9.25
C VAL A 201 -3.77 -17.30 -8.74
N PRO A 202 -2.91 -18.33 -8.84
CA PRO A 202 -1.50 -18.22 -8.48
C PRO A 202 -0.70 -17.49 -9.56
N VAL A 203 0.44 -16.92 -9.18
CA VAL A 203 1.43 -16.35 -10.11
C VAL A 203 2.15 -17.45 -10.91
N VAL A 204 2.31 -18.64 -10.31
CA VAL A 204 3.01 -19.78 -10.93
C VAL A 204 2.05 -20.96 -11.12
N GLY A 205 2.03 -21.50 -12.34
CA GLY A 205 1.15 -22.58 -12.77
C GLY A 205 -0.17 -22.06 -13.32
N ASN A 206 -0.89 -22.93 -14.03
CA ASN A 206 -2.18 -22.61 -14.66
C ASN A 206 -3.38 -23.18 -13.92
N HIS A 207 -3.21 -23.58 -12.65
CA HIS A 207 -4.27 -24.16 -11.84
C HIS A 207 -5.06 -23.10 -11.07
N LEU A 208 -6.38 -23.29 -10.99
CA LEU A 208 -7.26 -22.48 -10.15
C LEU A 208 -7.34 -23.09 -8.74
N VAL A 209 -7.23 -22.27 -7.69
CA VAL A 209 -7.36 -22.74 -6.31
C VAL A 209 -8.71 -22.34 -5.72
N MET A 210 -9.56 -23.31 -5.42
CA MET A 210 -10.85 -23.06 -4.77
C MET A 210 -10.65 -22.96 -3.26
N LEU A 211 -10.76 -21.75 -2.72
CA LEU A 211 -10.67 -21.47 -1.28
C LEU A 211 -12.03 -21.59 -0.59
N GLY A 212 -13.14 -21.36 -1.32
CA GLY A 212 -14.47 -21.26 -0.72
C GLY A 212 -14.65 -19.93 0.03
N ASN A 213 -15.31 -19.92 1.18
CA ASN A 213 -15.52 -18.71 2.00
C ASN A 213 -14.25 -18.19 2.73
N GLY A 214 -14.38 -17.09 3.49
CA GLY A 214 -13.30 -16.52 4.29
C GLY A 214 -13.06 -17.18 5.66
N GLU A 215 -13.62 -18.37 5.91
CA GLU A 215 -13.41 -19.11 7.15
C GLU A 215 -12.13 -19.95 7.10
N ASP A 216 -11.46 -20.11 8.24
CA ASP A 216 -10.29 -20.98 8.40
C ASP A 216 -9.17 -20.75 7.35
N ILE A 217 -9.04 -19.51 6.84
CA ILE A 217 -8.06 -19.12 5.81
C ILE A 217 -6.64 -19.65 6.11
N PRO A 218 -6.08 -19.50 7.33
CA PRO A 218 -4.75 -20.06 7.62
C PRO A 218 -4.64 -21.56 7.37
N LYS A 219 -5.68 -22.35 7.70
CA LYS A 219 -5.69 -23.80 7.50
C LYS A 219 -5.83 -24.15 6.02
N LYS A 220 -6.64 -23.40 5.25
CA LYS A 220 -6.81 -23.59 3.80
C LYS A 220 -5.49 -23.37 3.06
N PHE A 221 -4.82 -22.26 3.33
CA PHE A 221 -3.50 -21.97 2.77
C PHE A 221 -2.43 -22.96 3.27
N HIS A 222 -2.48 -23.43 4.52
CA HIS A 222 -1.57 -24.48 4.98
C HIS A 222 -1.74 -25.78 4.18
N ARG A 223 -2.98 -26.23 3.93
CA ARG A 223 -3.24 -27.41 3.08
C ARG A 223 -2.70 -27.21 1.66
N LEU A 224 -2.92 -26.02 1.10
CA LEU A 224 -2.39 -25.67 -0.22
C LEU A 224 -0.85 -25.72 -0.25
N PHE A 225 -0.19 -25.17 0.77
CA PHE A 225 1.26 -25.20 0.90
C PHE A 225 1.80 -26.64 0.94
N VAL A 226 1.17 -27.50 1.75
CA VAL A 226 1.52 -28.92 1.85
C VAL A 226 1.34 -29.62 0.50
N PHE A 227 0.26 -29.30 -0.24
CA PHE A 227 0.03 -29.85 -1.58
C PHE A 227 1.11 -29.40 -2.57
N TYR A 228 1.49 -28.12 -2.57
CA TYR A 228 2.59 -27.61 -3.40
C TYR A 228 3.90 -28.32 -3.09
N LYS A 229 4.25 -28.43 -1.80
CA LYS A 229 5.50 -29.03 -1.35
C LYS A 229 5.59 -30.53 -1.64
N ASN A 230 4.51 -31.27 -1.49
CA ASN A 230 4.56 -32.75 -1.53
C ASN A 230 4.08 -33.35 -2.85
N VAL A 231 3.21 -32.64 -3.58
CA VAL A 231 2.60 -33.11 -4.84
C VAL A 231 3.18 -32.35 -6.02
N LEU A 232 2.98 -31.03 -6.10
CA LEU A 232 3.39 -30.26 -7.28
C LEU A 232 4.91 -30.25 -7.50
N SER A 233 5.69 -30.26 -6.42
CA SER A 233 7.17 -30.37 -6.51
C SER A 233 7.64 -31.64 -7.23
N LYS A 234 6.85 -32.71 -7.23
CA LYS A 234 7.15 -33.99 -7.87
C LYS A 234 6.48 -34.12 -9.24
N THR A 235 5.28 -33.57 -9.39
CA THR A 235 4.46 -33.79 -10.57
C THR A 235 4.49 -32.65 -11.59
N GLY A 236 5.04 -31.50 -11.23
CA GLY A 236 4.97 -30.26 -12.01
C GLY A 236 3.68 -29.48 -11.76
N PHE A 237 3.74 -28.17 -12.02
CA PHE A 237 2.64 -27.21 -11.81
C PHE A 237 1.54 -27.29 -12.88
N GLU A 238 1.83 -27.86 -14.05
CA GLU A 238 0.89 -27.95 -15.18
C GLU A 238 -0.03 -29.18 -15.16
N LYS A 239 0.08 -30.02 -14.13
CA LYS A 239 -0.65 -31.30 -14.07
C LYS A 239 -2.11 -31.14 -13.64
N TYR A 240 -2.41 -30.12 -12.85
CA TYR A 240 -3.73 -29.92 -12.26
C TYR A 240 -4.36 -28.68 -12.87
N LYS A 241 -5.64 -28.76 -13.23
CA LYS A 241 -6.44 -27.62 -13.65
C LYS A 241 -7.04 -26.89 -12.43
N THR A 242 -7.41 -27.65 -11.41
CA THR A 242 -8.08 -27.11 -10.23
C THR A 242 -7.60 -27.80 -8.97
N ILE A 243 -7.40 -27.03 -7.91
CA ILE A 243 -7.03 -27.51 -6.58
C ILE A 243 -8.03 -26.96 -5.58
N ASN A 244 -8.90 -27.82 -5.06
CA ASN A 244 -9.89 -27.44 -4.07
C ASN A 244 -9.37 -27.69 -2.65
N VAL A 245 -9.25 -26.62 -1.87
CA VAL A 245 -8.82 -26.65 -0.46
C VAL A 245 -9.92 -26.22 0.51
N GLN A 246 -11.17 -26.05 0.05
CA GLN A 246 -12.28 -25.58 0.87
C GLN A 246 -12.66 -26.58 1.98
N TYR A 247 -12.44 -27.88 1.73
CA TYR A 247 -12.77 -28.95 2.65
C TYR A 247 -11.72 -29.11 3.75
N ALA A 248 -12.19 -29.40 4.97
CA ALA A 248 -11.30 -29.69 6.08
C ALA A 248 -10.51 -30.98 5.85
N ARG A 249 -9.23 -30.99 6.23
CA ARG A 249 -8.32 -32.15 6.22
C ARG A 249 -8.02 -32.80 4.86
N GLN A 250 -8.49 -32.25 3.75
CA GLN A 250 -8.24 -32.81 2.43
C GLN A 250 -7.98 -31.73 1.37
N VAL A 251 -7.36 -32.15 0.26
CA VAL A 251 -7.15 -31.36 -0.95
C VAL A 251 -7.60 -32.19 -2.14
N VAL A 252 -8.49 -31.66 -2.95
CA VAL A 252 -9.01 -32.35 -4.15
C VAL A 252 -8.43 -31.70 -5.39
N GLY A 253 -7.58 -32.43 -6.12
CA GLY A 253 -6.97 -31.96 -7.35
C GLY A 253 -7.65 -32.56 -8.58
N VAL A 254 -8.16 -31.72 -9.48
CA VAL A 254 -8.66 -32.14 -10.80
C VAL A 254 -7.51 -31.99 -11.80
N LYS A 255 -7.16 -33.08 -12.48
CA LYS A 255 -6.07 -33.09 -13.46
C LYS A 255 -6.46 -32.31 -14.72
N ASP A 256 -5.48 -31.67 -15.32
CA ASP A 256 -5.63 -31.12 -16.65
C ASP A 256 -5.39 -32.23 -17.68
N ASN A 257 -6.46 -32.64 -18.37
CA ASN A 257 -6.40 -33.68 -19.39
C ASN A 257 -6.16 -33.10 -20.80
N ASP A 258 -6.17 -31.78 -20.98
CA ASP A 258 -6.17 -31.13 -22.30
C ASP A 258 -4.79 -30.61 -22.75
N ASN A 259 -3.84 -30.47 -21.81
CA ASN A 259 -2.49 -29.97 -22.05
C ASN A 259 -1.67 -30.74 -23.12
N ARG A 260 -2.11 -31.93 -23.56
CA ARG A 260 -1.49 -32.65 -24.70
C ARG A 260 -1.89 -32.11 -26.07
N LYS A 261 -3.04 -31.45 -26.21
CA LYS A 261 -3.59 -31.01 -27.50
C LYS A 261 -3.24 -29.56 -27.84
N ASP A 262 -3.15 -28.69 -26.83
CA ASP A 262 -2.94 -27.26 -27.06
C ASP A 262 -1.50 -26.90 -27.39
N THR A 263 -0.49 -27.57 -26.82
CA THR A 263 0.92 -27.28 -27.18
C THR A 263 1.21 -27.55 -28.65
N ALA A 264 0.60 -28.60 -29.24
CA ALA A 264 0.76 -28.93 -30.66
C ALA A 264 0.09 -27.88 -31.56
N ARG A 265 -1.14 -27.47 -31.23
CA ARG A 265 -1.87 -26.41 -31.96
C ARG A 265 -1.20 -25.04 -31.83
N LEU A 266 -0.72 -24.69 -30.64
CA LEU A 266 0.04 -23.47 -30.40
C LEU A 266 1.33 -23.45 -31.22
N ARG A 267 2.09 -24.55 -31.25
CA ARG A 267 3.27 -24.67 -32.13
C ARG A 267 2.91 -24.49 -33.60
N MET A 268 1.85 -25.13 -34.08
CA MET A 268 1.39 -24.95 -35.47
C MET A 268 0.95 -23.51 -35.77
N ASN A 269 0.23 -22.87 -34.85
CA ASN A 269 -0.24 -21.49 -35.01
C ASN A 269 0.93 -20.49 -35.00
N VAL A 270 1.90 -20.68 -34.09
CA VAL A 270 3.12 -19.87 -34.04
C VAL A 270 3.96 -20.10 -35.29
N GLU A 271 4.13 -21.34 -35.74
CA GLU A 271 4.88 -21.65 -36.96
C GLU A 271 4.22 -21.04 -38.21
N LYS A 272 2.88 -21.10 -38.30
CA LYS A 272 2.10 -20.45 -39.35
C LYS A 272 2.30 -18.93 -39.34
N LEU A 273 2.24 -18.30 -38.16
CA LEU A 273 2.48 -16.86 -38.01
C LEU A 273 3.91 -16.49 -38.44
N MET A 274 4.90 -17.28 -38.04
CA MET A 274 6.31 -17.06 -38.40
C MET A 274 6.57 -17.27 -39.90
N ARG A 275 5.88 -18.20 -40.56
CA ARG A 275 5.91 -18.34 -42.03
C ARG A 275 5.29 -17.14 -42.72
N GLN A 276 4.08 -16.75 -42.30
CA GLN A 276 3.38 -15.59 -42.85
C GLN A 276 4.21 -14.30 -42.68
N SER A 277 4.87 -14.11 -41.54
CA SER A 277 5.75 -12.95 -41.33
C SER A 277 6.96 -12.92 -42.25
N ARG A 278 7.53 -14.09 -42.60
CA ARG A 278 8.66 -14.21 -43.53
C ARG A 278 8.24 -13.95 -44.97
N GLU A 279 7.07 -14.45 -45.36
CA GLU A 279 6.49 -14.18 -46.69
C GLU A 279 6.22 -12.68 -46.89
N ILE A 280 5.62 -12.01 -45.90
CA ILE A 280 5.37 -10.56 -45.94
C ILE A 280 6.67 -9.75 -46.05
N GLN A 281 7.75 -10.18 -45.37
CA GLN A 281 9.05 -9.53 -45.47
C GLN A 281 9.66 -9.70 -46.86
N VAL A 282 9.58 -10.90 -47.45
CA VAL A 282 10.09 -11.18 -48.80
C VAL A 282 9.32 -10.36 -49.85
N ASP A 283 8.00 -10.28 -49.75
CA ASP A 283 7.17 -9.47 -50.67
C ASP A 283 7.51 -7.98 -50.61
N SER A 284 7.79 -7.44 -49.42
CA SER A 284 8.20 -6.04 -49.25
C SER A 284 9.55 -5.72 -49.89
N VAL A 285 10.51 -6.67 -49.85
CA VAL A 285 11.83 -6.52 -50.46
C VAL A 285 11.75 -6.63 -51.99
N ILE A 286 10.91 -7.54 -52.50
CA ILE A 286 10.65 -7.67 -53.94
C ILE A 286 9.96 -6.40 -54.47
N ALA A 287 8.96 -5.88 -53.76
CA ALA A 287 8.27 -4.64 -54.12
C ALA A 287 9.23 -3.42 -54.10
N ALA A 288 10.08 -3.30 -53.08
CA ALA A 288 11.06 -2.22 -53.00
C ALA A 288 12.10 -2.26 -54.12
N ARG A 289 12.49 -3.47 -54.56
CA ARG A 289 13.42 -3.66 -55.70
C ARG A 289 12.77 -3.30 -57.03
N ALA A 290 11.51 -3.69 -57.25
CA ALA A 290 10.76 -3.34 -58.46
C ALA A 290 10.59 -1.81 -58.62
N VAL A 291 10.31 -1.09 -57.52
CA VAL A 291 10.23 0.39 -57.53
C VAL A 291 11.57 1.05 -57.83
N ARG A 292 12.68 0.46 -57.36
CA ARG A 292 14.03 0.97 -57.62
C ARG A 292 14.47 0.76 -59.07
N GLU A 293 14.11 -0.37 -59.67
CA GLU A 293 14.40 -0.67 -61.08
C GLU A 293 13.57 0.21 -62.04
N GLN A 294 12.33 0.57 -61.69
CA GLN A 294 11.53 1.53 -62.48
C GLN A 294 12.07 2.96 -62.46
N ARG A 295 12.73 3.39 -61.37
CA ARG A 295 13.32 4.74 -61.25
C ARG A 295 14.59 4.96 -62.06
N LEU A 296 15.28 3.89 -62.46
CA LEU A 296 16.53 3.97 -63.22
C LEU A 296 16.31 4.17 -64.73
N ILE A 297 15.07 4.12 -65.22
CA ILE A 297 14.74 4.19 -66.65
C ILE A 297 14.35 5.63 -67.09
N SER A 298 14.25 6.60 -66.17
CA SER A 298 13.85 7.97 -66.50
C SER A 298 14.83 9.03 -65.99
N VAL A 299 15.97 9.22 -66.67
CA VAL A 299 16.73 10.49 -66.60
C VAL A 299 17.34 10.78 -67.97
N ASP A 300 16.76 11.74 -68.70
CA ASP A 300 17.34 12.36 -69.91
C ASP A 300 18.43 13.39 -69.52
N PRO A 301 19.55 13.51 -70.26
CA PRO A 301 20.64 14.43 -69.92
C PRO A 301 20.64 15.69 -70.81
N ALA A 302 20.26 16.86 -70.26
CA ALA A 302 20.60 18.14 -70.88
C ALA A 302 20.59 19.32 -69.88
N LEU A 303 21.65 20.14 -69.99
CA LEU A 303 21.86 21.52 -69.54
C LEU A 303 22.59 21.79 -68.20
N SER A 304 23.80 22.29 -68.45
CA SER A 304 24.87 22.87 -67.61
C SER A 304 24.51 24.23 -66.97
N GLY A 305 25.25 24.63 -65.92
CA GLY A 305 25.65 26.04 -65.74
C GLY A 305 25.53 26.70 -64.35
N THR A 306 26.58 26.54 -63.53
CA THR A 306 27.31 27.56 -62.73
C THR A 306 26.69 28.36 -61.54
N GLU A 307 27.28 28.07 -60.36
CA GLU A 307 27.65 28.82 -59.12
C GLU A 307 27.02 30.17 -58.71
N ILE A 308 26.70 30.33 -57.39
CA ILE A 308 27.32 31.27 -56.40
C ILE A 308 27.10 30.75 -54.92
N SER A 309 28.11 30.84 -54.04
CA SER A 309 28.11 30.66 -52.54
C SER A 309 28.26 32.04 -51.83
N PRO A 310 27.97 32.34 -50.51
CA PRO A 310 28.40 31.58 -49.31
C PRO A 310 27.61 31.66 -47.94
N ILE A 311 27.77 30.60 -47.13
CA ILE A 311 28.07 30.49 -45.66
C ILE A 311 27.19 31.14 -44.55
N LYS A 312 26.57 30.29 -43.69
CA LYS A 312 26.73 30.07 -42.20
C LYS A 312 25.54 29.19 -41.73
N ASN A 313 25.63 28.11 -40.96
CA ASN A 313 26.42 27.84 -39.76
C ASN A 313 26.52 26.32 -39.48
N THR A 314 27.65 25.95 -38.88
CA THR A 314 27.94 24.82 -37.98
C THR A 314 27.91 23.38 -38.53
N GLN A 315 29.13 22.92 -38.80
CA GLN A 315 29.56 21.55 -39.09
C GLN A 315 29.63 20.69 -37.83
N SER A 316 29.25 19.43 -38.00
CA SER A 316 29.70 18.27 -37.23
C SER A 316 31.10 17.84 -37.70
N VAL A 317 32.02 17.66 -36.74
CA VAL A 317 33.36 17.04 -36.84
C VAL A 317 33.60 16.43 -35.44
N THR A 318 34.17 15.26 -35.16
CA THR A 318 34.61 14.07 -35.90
C THR A 318 35.04 13.03 -34.84
N THR A 319 34.78 11.73 -35.12
CA THR A 319 35.38 10.44 -34.68
C THR A 319 36.21 10.25 -33.40
N ASN A 320 36.08 9.06 -32.76
CA ASN A 320 37.13 8.03 -32.68
C ASN A 320 36.67 6.73 -31.93
N ASN A 321 36.78 5.57 -32.61
CA ASN A 321 37.22 4.19 -32.23
C ASN A 321 37.37 3.75 -30.72
N PRO A 322 37.60 2.46 -30.39
CA PRO A 322 36.77 1.24 -30.56
C PRO A 322 36.82 0.30 -29.30
N VAL A 323 35.77 -0.47 -28.95
CA VAL A 323 35.88 -1.50 -27.88
C VAL A 323 34.85 -2.63 -28.12
N PRO A 324 35.10 -3.91 -27.72
CA PRO A 324 35.21 -5.03 -28.65
C PRO A 324 34.16 -6.13 -28.41
N GLU A 325 34.08 -7.08 -29.35
CA GLU A 325 33.51 -8.41 -29.12
C GLU A 325 34.39 -9.20 -28.14
N THR A 326 33.78 -9.81 -27.12
CA THR A 326 34.28 -11.06 -26.53
C THR A 326 33.12 -11.97 -26.16
N SER A 327 33.14 -13.16 -26.78
CA SER A 327 32.31 -14.32 -26.49
C SER A 327 32.50 -14.84 -25.05
N PRO A 328 31.56 -15.65 -24.51
CA PRO A 328 31.62 -16.14 -23.14
C PRO A 328 32.37 -17.48 -23.02
N VAL A 329 33.25 -17.61 -22.03
CA VAL A 329 33.71 -18.90 -21.46
C VAL A 329 33.87 -18.74 -19.92
N PRO A 330 33.95 -19.81 -19.11
CA PRO A 330 32.92 -20.21 -18.18
C PRO A 330 33.34 -20.03 -16.70
N MET A 331 32.40 -19.71 -15.81
CA MET A 331 32.66 -19.78 -14.35
C MET A 331 31.72 -20.74 -13.64
N LYS A 332 32.35 -21.78 -13.07
CA LYS A 332 31.79 -22.76 -12.13
C LYS A 332 31.11 -22.06 -10.94
N PRO A 333 30.00 -22.59 -10.41
CA PRO A 333 29.48 -22.17 -9.11
C PRO A 333 30.31 -22.81 -7.99
N SER A 334 31.06 -21.98 -7.26
CA SER A 334 31.64 -22.32 -5.96
C SER A 334 30.58 -22.13 -4.88
N PHE A 335 29.99 -23.23 -4.42
CA PHE A 335 29.29 -23.28 -3.13
C PHE A 335 30.29 -23.02 -2.00
N LYS A 336 30.02 -22.01 -1.16
CA LYS A 336 30.56 -21.96 0.20
C LYS A 336 29.41 -21.82 1.19
N ALA A 337 29.32 -22.84 2.03
CA ALA A 337 28.52 -22.89 3.23
C ALA A 337 29.16 -22.05 4.35
N ALA A 338 28.33 -21.34 5.09
CA ALA A 338 28.55 -20.90 6.47
C ALA A 338 27.15 -21.05 7.12
N SER A 339 26.87 -22.05 7.96
CA SER A 339 27.42 -22.36 9.29
C SER A 339 27.45 -21.14 10.19
N GLU A 340 26.35 -20.92 10.90
CA GLU A 340 26.36 -20.16 12.14
C GLU A 340 25.66 -20.96 13.24
N ARG A 341 26.38 -21.10 14.34
CA ARG A 341 26.13 -21.95 15.51
C ARG A 341 25.03 -21.38 16.39
N ALA A 342 24.28 -22.31 16.99
CA ALA A 342 23.41 -22.10 18.13
C ALA A 342 24.18 -21.81 19.44
N SER A 343 23.56 -21.04 20.36
CA SER A 343 23.54 -21.21 21.84
C SER A 343 22.86 -19.99 22.50
N PRO A 344 22.34 -20.07 23.74
CA PRO A 344 21.44 -21.07 24.30
C PRO A 344 20.16 -20.47 24.93
N GLU A 345 19.25 -21.39 25.17
CA GLU A 345 18.01 -21.39 25.95
C GLU A 345 18.04 -20.58 27.27
N LYS A 346 17.02 -19.73 27.48
CA LYS A 346 16.62 -19.22 28.81
C LYS A 346 15.21 -19.71 29.13
N SER A 347 15.14 -20.54 30.16
CA SER A 347 13.96 -21.13 30.79
C SER A 347 12.93 -20.09 31.26
N ALA A 348 11.68 -20.26 30.87
CA ALA A 348 10.52 -19.62 31.50
C ALA A 348 9.85 -20.58 32.50
N PRO A 349 9.35 -20.10 33.65
CA PRO A 349 8.73 -20.93 34.69
C PRO A 349 7.33 -21.44 34.28
N PRO A 350 6.81 -22.52 34.91
CA PRO A 350 5.67 -23.28 34.40
C PRO A 350 4.33 -22.55 34.57
N LYS A 351 3.47 -22.65 33.54
CA LYS A 351 2.06 -22.26 33.56
C LYS A 351 1.26 -23.19 34.49
N LYS A 352 0.47 -22.61 35.39
CA LYS A 352 -0.57 -23.30 36.18
C LYS A 352 -1.75 -23.65 35.28
N GLU A 353 -2.14 -24.92 35.26
CA GLU A 353 -3.42 -25.39 34.71
C GLU A 353 -4.57 -25.05 35.67
N PRO A 354 -5.71 -24.53 35.19
CA PRO A 354 -6.93 -24.48 35.99
C PRO A 354 -7.65 -25.84 35.96
N LYS A 355 -7.91 -26.37 37.17
CA LYS A 355 -8.70 -27.59 37.42
C LYS A 355 -10.12 -27.44 36.87
N ALA A 356 -10.58 -28.44 36.12
CA ALA A 356 -11.98 -28.62 35.76
C ALA A 356 -12.81 -28.98 37.00
N VAL A 357 -13.86 -28.20 37.29
CA VAL A 357 -14.91 -28.56 38.25
C VAL A 357 -16.11 -29.03 37.43
N MET A 358 -16.36 -30.34 37.42
CA MET A 358 -17.63 -30.90 36.96
C MET A 358 -18.68 -30.73 38.07
N THR A 359 -19.82 -30.14 37.73
CA THR A 359 -21.04 -30.24 38.53
C THR A 359 -21.89 -31.36 37.94
N LYS A 360 -22.05 -32.44 38.71
CA LYS A 360 -23.04 -33.49 38.50
C LYS A 360 -24.43 -32.83 38.56
N ARG A 361 -25.24 -32.95 37.50
CA ARG A 361 -26.69 -32.73 37.60
C ARG A 361 -27.38 -34.08 37.53
N GLU A 362 -28.11 -34.34 38.59
CA GLU A 362 -28.93 -35.52 38.83
C GLU A 362 -30.09 -35.56 37.83
N LEU A 363 -30.44 -36.79 37.48
CA LEU A 363 -31.67 -37.17 36.82
C LEU A 363 -32.84 -36.93 37.77
N GLU A 364 -33.84 -36.18 37.35
CA GLU A 364 -35.21 -36.32 37.85
C GLU A 364 -36.20 -35.90 36.75
N ASN A 365 -37.03 -36.88 36.39
CA ASN A 365 -38.21 -36.89 35.51
C ASN A 365 -38.05 -36.77 33.99
#